data_AF-A0A847AQM9-F1
#
_entry.id   AF-A0A847AQM9-F1
#
_cell.length_a   1.000
_cell.length_b   1.000
_cell.length_c   1.000
_cell.angle_alpha   90.00
_cell.angle_beta   90.00
_cell.angle_gamma   90.00
#
_symmetry.space_group_name_H-M   'P 1'
#
loop_
_entity.id
_entity.type
_entity.pdbx_description
1 polymer ?
#
loop_
_entity_poly.entity_id
_entity_poly.type
_entity_poly.pdbx_seq_one_letter_code
_entity_poly.pdbx_strand_id
1 'polypeptide(L)' 'MIKSKIIYSNNIEECLSEWLGQYKKDKIFISTDSNVDKLWVSQLDDLFSSQQIKKIILPPGESNKNLDSVAGIWKFLSEN' A
#
# COMPACT_ATOMS: atom_id res chain seq x y z
N MET A 1 15.24 -17.92 -9.46
CA MET A 1 14.16 -17.22 -10.20
C MET A 1 13.08 -16.86 -9.18
N ILE A 2 12.88 -15.57 -8.91
CA ILE A 2 11.79 -15.13 -8.03
C ILE A 2 10.49 -15.30 -8.83
N LYS A 3 9.57 -16.14 -8.34
CA LYS A 3 8.23 -16.30 -8.93
C LYS A 3 7.25 -15.42 -8.15
N SER A 4 6.65 -14.44 -8.80
CA SER A 4 5.57 -13.64 -8.23
C SER A 4 4.23 -14.33 -8.48
N LYS A 5 3.41 -14.46 -7.44
CA LYS A 5 2.04 -15.01 -7.55
C LYS A 5 1.08 -13.89 -7.94
N ILE A 6 0.26 -14.10 -8.97
CA ILE A 6 -0.86 -13.22 -9.32
C ILE A 6 -2.11 -13.76 -8.64
N ILE A 7 -2.88 -12.89 -7.99
CA ILE A 7 -4.06 -13.26 -7.20
C ILE A 7 -5.26 -12.51 -7.77
N TYR A 8 -6.35 -13.23 -8.03
CA TYR A 8 -7.65 -12.70 -8.42
C TYR A 8 -8.66 -13.12 -7.36
N SER A 9 -9.43 -12.18 -6.81
CA SER A 9 -10.44 -12.45 -5.80
C SER A 9 -11.62 -11.49 -5.94
N ASN A 10 -12.82 -11.99 -5.64
CA ASN A 10 -14.02 -11.17 -5.47
C ASN A 10 -14.20 -10.71 -4.01
N ASN A 11 -13.43 -11.28 -3.07
CA ASN A 11 -13.36 -10.87 -1.68
C ASN A 11 -11.92 -10.42 -1.37
N ILE A 12 -11.63 -9.15 -1.67
CA ILE A 12 -10.28 -8.62 -1.57
C ILE A 12 -9.83 -8.46 -0.11
N GLU A 13 -10.74 -8.10 0.80
CA GLU A 13 -10.44 -7.91 2.22
C GLU A 13 -9.96 -9.21 2.88
N GLU A 14 -10.73 -10.28 2.72
CA GLU A 14 -10.39 -11.60 3.27
C GLU A 14 -9.04 -12.08 2.71
N CYS A 15 -8.91 -12.05 1.38
CA CYS A 15 -7.70 -12.51 0.72
C CYS A 15 -6.48 -11.69 1.15
N LEU A 16 -6.59 -10.36 1.19
CA LEU A 16 -5.49 -9.49 1.59
C LEU A 16 -5.13 -9.70 3.06
N SER A 17 -6.10 -9.89 3.95
CA SER A 17 -5.87 -10.16 5.38
C SER A 17 -5.01 -11.42 5.60
N GLU A 18 -5.27 -12.51 4.85
CA GLU A 18 -4.47 -13.73 4.89
C GLU A 18 -3.00 -13.50 4.49
N TRP A 19 -2.77 -12.65 3.49
CA TRP A 19 -1.42 -12.33 3.03
C TRP A 19 -0.70 -11.41 3.99
N LEU A 20 -1.36 -10.37 4.48
CA LEU A 20 -0.77 -9.42 5.41
C LEU A 20 -0.37 -10.12 6.73
N GLY A 21 -1.15 -11.10 7.18
CA GLY A 21 -0.85 -11.89 8.38
C GLY A 21 0.42 -12.74 8.30
N GLN A 22 0.99 -12.96 7.10
CA GLN A 22 2.23 -13.71 6.91
C GLN A 22 3.49 -12.88 7.16
N TYR A 23 3.36 -11.56 7.24
CA TYR A 23 4.47 -10.64 7.42
C TYR A 23 4.35 -9.89 8.75
N LYS A 24 5.49 -9.40 9.26
CA LYS A 24 5.44 -8.51 10.42
C LYS A 24 4.81 -7.18 10.02
N LYS A 25 3.94 -6.66 10.87
CA LYS A 25 3.15 -5.44 10.62
C LYS A 25 4.02 -4.22 10.30
N ASP A 26 5.19 -4.10 10.93
CA ASP A 26 6.18 -3.02 10.72
C ASP A 26 6.95 -3.14 9.40
N LYS A 27 6.70 -4.19 8.59
CA LYS A 27 7.36 -4.41 7.29
C LYS A 27 6.45 -4.19 6.09
N ILE A 28 5.21 -3.76 6.33
CA ILE A 28 4.22 -3.53 5.29
C ILE A 28 3.80 -2.07 5.31
N PHE A 29 3.79 -1.46 4.13
CA PHE A 29 3.24 -0.13 3.92
C PHE A 29 2.50 -0.10 2.58
N ILE A 30 1.63 0.89 2.44
CA ILE A 30 0.86 1.14 1.22
C ILE A 30 1.37 2.42 0.59
N SER A 31 1.69 2.36 -0.70
CA SER A 31 1.96 3.53 -1.52
C SER A 31 0.91 3.58 -2.63
N THR A 32 0.17 4.68 -2.70
CA THR A 32 -0.89 4.90 -3.69
C THR A 32 -0.91 6.38 -4.10
N ASP A 33 -1.57 6.71 -5.21
CA ASP A 33 -1.89 8.10 -5.51
C ASP A 33 -3.28 8.49 -4.95
N SER A 34 -3.56 9.79 -4.87
CA SER A 34 -4.79 10.31 -4.28
C SER A 34 -6.07 9.92 -5.03
N ASN A 35 -6.00 9.67 -6.34
CA ASN A 35 -7.18 9.26 -7.11
C ASN A 35 -7.51 7.80 -6.81
N VAL A 36 -6.51 6.94 -6.83
CA VAL A 36 -6.67 5.51 -6.49
C VAL A 36 -7.07 5.34 -5.03
N ASP A 37 -6.50 6.15 -4.14
CA ASP A 37 -6.85 6.14 -2.72
C ASP A 37 -8.34 6.41 -2.51
N LYS A 38 -8.82 7.52 -3.07
CA LYS A 38 -10.21 7.96 -2.97
C LYS A 38 -11.21 6.95 -3.54
N LEU A 39 -10.85 6.28 -4.63
CA LEU A 39 -11.77 5.38 -5.34
C LEU A 39 -11.78 3.96 -4.75
N TRP A 40 -10.65 3.47 -4.27
CA TRP A 40 -10.48 2.04 -3.98
C TRP A 40 -9.82 1.77 -2.63
N VAL A 41 -8.69 2.41 -2.32
CA VAL A 41 -7.87 2.04 -1.15
C VAL A 41 -8.54 2.44 0.16
N SER A 42 -9.23 3.58 0.18
CA SER A 42 -9.90 4.07 1.40
C SER A 42 -11.01 3.13 1.91
N GLN A 43 -11.56 2.27 1.03
CA GLN A 43 -12.55 1.26 1.42
C GLN A 43 -11.95 0.16 2.31
N LEU A 44 -10.61 0.02 2.31
CA LEU A 44 -9.86 -0.98 3.08
C LEU A 44 -9.19 -0.37 4.32
N ASP A 45 -9.48 0.89 4.66
CA ASP A 45 -8.80 1.61 5.74
C ASP A 45 -9.02 0.95 7.10
N ASP A 46 -10.18 0.33 7.34
CA ASP A 46 -10.44 -0.44 8.56
C ASP A 46 -9.50 -1.65 8.68
N LEU A 47 -9.32 -2.40 7.59
CA LEU A 47 -8.36 -3.51 7.52
C LEU A 47 -6.94 -3.02 7.81
N PHE A 48 -6.49 -1.96 7.13
CA PHE A 48 -5.13 -1.45 7.29
C PHE A 48 -4.88 -0.87 8.68
N SER A 49 -5.86 -0.15 9.24
CA SER A 49 -5.78 0.43 10.58
C SER A 49 -5.72 -0.65 11.66
N SER A 50 -6.54 -1.71 11.55
CA SER A 50 -6.49 -2.85 12.48
C SER A 50 -5.13 -3.57 12.49
N GLN A 51 -4.41 -3.49 11.37
CA GLN A 51 -3.08 -4.07 11.20
C GLN A 51 -1.95 -3.06 11.38
N GLN A 52 -2.23 -1.81 11.74
CA GLN A 52 -1.26 -0.73 11.93
C GLN A 52 -0.40 -0.45 10.68
N ILE A 53 -0.93 -0.75 9.50
CA ILE A 53 -0.23 -0.54 8.23
C ILE A 53 -0.24 0.94 7.89
N LYS A 54 0.94 1.49 7.62
CA LYS A 54 1.11 2.90 7.25
C LYS A 54 0.83 3.09 5.76
N LYS A 55 0.18 4.20 5.41
CA LYS A 55 -0.19 4.57 4.04
C LYS A 55 0.45 5.91 3.68
N ILE A 56 1.14 5.96 2.55
CA ILE A 56 1.62 7.19 1.91
C ILE A 56 0.79 7.45 0.65
N ILE A 57 0.24 8.65 0.53
CA ILE A 57 -0.56 9.10 -0.60
C ILE A 57 0.27 10.10 -1.41
N LEU A 58 0.51 9.79 -2.67
CA LEU A 58 1.28 10.61 -3.59
C LEU A 58 0.36 11.44 -4.49
N PRO A 59 0.84 12.57 -5.04
CA PRO A 59 0.10 13.30 -6.06
C PRO A 59 -0.11 12.45 -7.32
N PRO A 60 -1.27 12.54 -7.98
CA PRO A 60 -1.59 11.72 -9.15
C PRO A 60 -0.90 12.25 -10.42
N GLY A 61 -0.76 11.39 -11.43
CA GLY A 61 -0.28 11.77 -12.76
C GLY A 61 1.19 11.44 -13.04
N GLU A 62 1.52 11.29 -14.33
CA GLU A 62 2.83 10.79 -14.80
C GLU A 62 4.00 11.68 -14.38
N SER A 63 3.77 13.00 -14.30
CA SER A 63 4.79 13.96 -13.85
C SER A 63 5.31 13.68 -12.44
N ASN A 64 4.54 12.97 -11.62
CA ASN A 64 4.90 12.59 -10.25
C ASN A 64 5.63 11.23 -10.18
N LYS A 65 5.86 10.55 -11.30
CA LYS A 65 6.70 9.33 -11.35
C LYS A 65 8.16 9.70 -11.56
N ASN A 66 8.72 10.34 -10.55
CA ASN A 66 10.09 10.85 -10.58
C ASN A 66 10.84 10.48 -9.29
N LEU A 67 12.11 10.86 -9.22
CA LEU A 67 12.97 10.55 -8.07
C LEU A 67 12.54 11.29 -6.79
N ASP A 68 11.87 12.44 -6.89
CA ASP A 68 11.40 13.19 -5.73
C ASP A 68 10.31 12.40 -4.99
N SER A 69 9.40 11.76 -5.73
CA SER A 69 8.39 10.86 -5.15
C SER A 69 9.03 9.65 -4.47
N VAL A 70 10.08 9.07 -5.07
CA VAL A 70 10.83 7.96 -4.45
C VAL A 70 11.52 8.42 -3.17
N ALA A 71 12.15 9.60 -3.18
CA ALA A 71 12.76 10.20 -2.00
C ALA A 71 11.71 10.46 -0.90
N GLY A 72 10.51 10.91 -1.27
CA GLY A 72 9.38 11.08 -0.37
C GLY A 72 8.95 9.78 0.30
N ILE A 73 8.83 8.69 -0.47
CA ILE A 73 8.56 7.35 0.07
C ILE A 73 9.68 6.92 1.02
N TRP A 74 10.96 7.14 0.66
CA TRP A 74 12.07 6.74 1.52
C TRP A 74 12.10 7.49 2.85
N LYS A 75 11.83 8.79 2.81
CA LYS A 75 11.71 9.61 4.01
C LYS A 75 10.59 9.09 4.91
N PHE A 76 9.42 8.84 4.34
CA PHE A 76 8.28 8.27 5.07
C PHE A 76 8.62 6.94 5.75
N LEU A 77 9.33 6.04 5.05
CA LEU A 77 9.77 4.75 5.60
C LEU A 77 10.86 4.87 6.67
N SER A 78 11.61 5.96 6.69
CA SER A 78 12.65 6.19 7.70
C SER A 78 12.08 6.83 8.98
N GLU A 79 10.93 7.51 8.85
CA GLU A 79 10.24 8.22 9.94
C GLU A 79 9.14 7.39 10.62
N ASN A 80 8.84 6.18 10.12
CA ASN A 80 7.82 5.26 10.65
C ASN A 80 8.40 3.87 10.91
#